data_AF-A0A840RQR9-F1
#
_entry.id   AF-A0A840RQR9-F1
#
_cell.length_a   1.000
_cell.length_b   1.000
_cell.length_c   1.000
_cell.angle_alpha   90.00
_cell.angle_beta   90.00
_cell.angle_gamma   90.00
#
_symmetry.space_group_name_H-M   'P 1'
#
loop_
_entity.id
_entity.type
_entity.pdbx_description
1 polymer ?
#
loop_
_entity_poly.entity_id
_entity_poly.type
_entity_poly.pdbx_seq_one_letter_code
_entity_poly.pdbx_strand_id
1 'polypeptide(L)'
;MKSTIQILHVVTNAGRSKKTGNDYDMRMAQCIVHKVNKDTGVIEPLVGELLLPQRYMDTVPGMYEVEFEVAISQQKRVESAVSLLTPIPLKATSGVSLAAPKVV
;
A
#
# COMPACT_ATOMS: atom_id res chain seq x y z
N MET A 1 -12.24 7.91 0.47
CA MET A 1 -12.55 6.67 -0.30
C MET A 1 -11.92 5.50 0.43
N LYS A 2 -12.62 4.37 0.64
CA LYS A 2 -12.09 3.17 1.30
C LYS A 2 -11.59 2.16 0.27
N SER A 3 -10.49 1.47 0.55
CA SER A 3 -10.01 0.35 -0.26
C SER A 3 -9.22 -0.64 0.58
N THR A 4 -9.33 -1.93 0.26
CA THR A 4 -8.51 -2.97 0.86
C THR A 4 -7.23 -3.16 0.07
N ILE A 5 -6.10 -3.10 0.75
CA ILE A 5 -4.78 -3.34 0.15
C ILE A 5 -4.02 -4.40 0.95
N GLN A 6 -3.09 -5.05 0.27
CA GLN A 6 -2.07 -5.88 0.90
C GLN A 6 -0.72 -5.18 0.80
N ILE A 7 -0.11 -4.84 1.93
CA ILE A 7 1.25 -4.31 1.97
C ILE A 7 2.22 -5.50 2.00
N LEU A 8 3.13 -5.54 1.03
CA LEU A 8 4.14 -6.59 0.90
C LEU A 8 5.44 -6.21 1.58
N HIS A 9 5.85 -4.96 1.41
CA HIS A 9 7.13 -4.45 1.89
C HIS A 9 7.07 -2.93 2.04
N VAL A 10 7.81 -2.37 2.99
CA VAL A 10 7.93 -0.94 3.19
C VAL A 10 9.38 -0.51 2.96
N VAL A 11 9.60 0.24 1.89
CA VAL A 11 10.91 0.79 1.54
C VAL A 11 11.12 2.09 2.29
N THR A 12 12.31 2.23 2.87
CA THR A 12 12.70 3.43 3.63
C THR A 12 13.57 4.32 2.76
N ASN A 13 13.07 5.53 2.47
CA ASN A 13 13.78 6.57 1.75
C ASN A 13 14.01 7.74 2.70
N ALA A 14 15.11 7.67 3.45
CA ALA A 14 15.52 8.72 4.38
C ALA A 14 16.87 9.33 3.97
N GLY A 15 17.08 10.60 4.29
CA GLY A 15 18.32 11.30 4.01
C GLY A 15 18.23 12.79 4.26
N ARG A 16 19.29 13.50 3.86
CA ARG A 16 19.34 14.97 3.94
C ARG A 16 19.26 15.58 2.55
N SER A 17 18.31 16.49 2.36
CA SER A 17 18.12 17.20 1.10
C SER A 17 19.35 18.04 0.78
N LYS A 18 19.97 17.80 -0.39
CA LYS A 18 21.09 18.62 -0.87
C LYS A 18 20.67 20.06 -1.21
N LYS A 19 19.39 20.29 -1.52
CA LYS A 19 18.86 21.59 -1.95
C LYS A 19 18.48 22.49 -0.78
N THR A 20 17.85 21.92 0.25
CA THR A 20 17.30 22.67 1.38
C THR A 20 18.06 22.44 2.68
N GLY A 21 18.90 21.39 2.75
CA GLY A 21 19.58 21.00 3.98
C GLY A 21 18.68 20.32 5.01
N ASN A 22 17.39 20.16 4.73
CA ASN A 22 16.43 19.53 5.63
C ASN A 22 16.52 18.00 5.53
N ASP A 23 16.37 17.34 6.67
CA ASP A 23 16.22 15.89 6.71
C ASP A 23 14.82 15.50 6.23
N TYR A 24 14.74 14.37 5.54
CA TYR A 24 13.51 13.75 5.10
C TYR A 24 13.54 12.27 5.47
N ASP A 25 12.38 11.75 5.87
CA ASP A 25 12.13 10.31 6.01
C ASP A 25 10.78 10.04 5.34
N MET A 26 10.82 9.29 4.24
CA MET A 26 9.66 8.86 3.49
C MET A 26 9.60 7.33 3.51
N ARG A 27 8.43 6.79 3.86
CA ARG A 27 8.18 5.35 3.81
C ARG A 27 7.26 5.05 2.64
N MET A 28 7.75 4.24 1.71
CA MET A 28 7.01 3.83 0.51
C MET A 28 6.58 2.37 0.66
N ALA A 29 5.29 2.14 0.80
CA ALA A 29 4.72 0.81 0.90
C ALA A 29 4.48 0.24 -0.51
N GLN A 30 5.09 -0.90 -0.81
CA GLN A 30 4.73 -1.70 -1.98
C GLN A 30 3.49 -2.51 -1.64
N CYS A 31 2.42 -2.31 -2.41
CA CYS A 31 1.11 -2.88 -2.12
C CYS A 31 0.40 -3.45 -3.34
N ILE A 32 -0.43 -4.46 -3.08
CA ILE A 32 -1.39 -5.03 -4.04
C ILE A 32 -2.77 -4.49 -3.72
N VAL A 33 -3.43 -3.91 -4.71
CA VAL A 33 -4.83 -3.47 -4.65
C VAL A 33 -5.67 -4.45 -5.46
N HIS A 34 -6.64 -5.07 -4.83
CA HIS A 34 -7.60 -5.94 -5.51
C HIS A 34 -8.74 -5.08 -6.03
N LYS A 35 -8.68 -4.70 -7.31
CA LYS A 35 -9.71 -3.87 -7.93
C LYS A 35 -10.64 -4.75 -8.75
N VAL A 36 -11.94 -4.62 -8.50
CA VAL A 36 -12.95 -5.24 -9.37
C VAL A 36 -13.00 -4.45 -10.67
N ASN A 37 -12.70 -5.11 -11.79
CA ASN A 37 -12.90 -4.55 -13.11
C ASN A 37 -14.42 -4.39 -13.33
N LYS A 38 -14.87 -3.16 -13.59
CA LYS A 38 -16.30 -2.84 -13.71
C LYS A 38 -16.94 -3.46 -14.97
N ASP A 39 -16.14 -3.72 -15.99
CA ASP A 39 -16.63 -4.20 -17.29
C ASP A 39 -16.68 -5.73 -17.33
N THR A 40 -15.71 -6.40 -16.71
CA THR A 40 -15.59 -7.88 -16.75
C THR A 40 -16.03 -8.56 -15.45
N GLY A 41 -16.15 -7.81 -14.36
CA GLY A 41 -16.42 -8.34 -13.01
C GLY A 41 -15.25 -9.12 -12.40
N VAL A 42 -14.12 -9.23 -13.10
CA VAL A 42 -12.92 -9.95 -12.64
C VAL A 42 -12.16 -9.09 -11.63
N ILE A 43 -11.67 -9.72 -10.56
CA ILE A 43 -10.78 -9.06 -9.59
C ILE A 43 -9.37 -9.08 -10.18
N GLU A 44 -8.87 -7.90 -10.56
CA GLU A 44 -7.52 -7.73 -11.07
C GLU A 44 -6.60 -7.25 -9.95
N PRO A 45 -5.49 -7.97 -9.66
CA PRO A 45 -4.49 -7.52 -8.72
C PRO A 45 -3.63 -6.43 -9.38
N LEU A 46 -3.71 -5.22 -8.84
CA LEU A 46 -2.88 -4.10 -9.26
C LEU A 46 -1.74 -3.91 -8.28
N VAL A 47 -0.50 -3.96 -8.77
CA VAL A 47 0.69 -3.69 -7.96
C VAL A 47 1.04 -2.22 -8.07
N GLY A 48 1.26 -1.57 -6.93
CA GLY A 48 1.63 -0.17 -6.87
C GLY A 48 2.42 0.18 -5.62
N GLU A 49 2.78 1.45 -5.52
CA GLU A 49 3.48 2.01 -4.37
C GLU A 49 2.63 3.10 -3.72
N LEU A 50 2.67 3.17 -2.39
CA LEU A 50 1.89 4.09 -1.59
C LEU A 50 2.79 4.80 -0.57
N LEU A 51 2.79 6.14 -0.61
CA LEU A 51 3.50 6.92 0.39
C LEU A 51 2.76 6.84 1.72
N LEU A 52 3.44 6.36 2.76
CA LEU A 52 2.91 6.30 4.10
C LEU A 52 3.15 7.65 4.82
N PRO A 53 2.09 8.23 5.42
CA PRO A 53 2.23 9.34 6.35
C PRO A 53 3.17 9.00 7.51
N GLN A 54 3.77 10.03 8.12
CA GLN A 54 4.74 9.86 9.21
C GLN A 54 4.17 9.06 10.40
N ARG A 55 2.86 9.17 10.67
CA ARG A 55 2.15 8.39 11.69
C ARG A 55 2.07 6.88 11.43
N TYR A 56 2.42 6.43 10.22
CA TYR A 56 2.37 5.04 9.78
C TYR A 56 3.75 4.50 9.37
N MET A 57 4.84 5.09 9.87
CA MET A 57 6.20 4.66 9.49
C MET A 57 6.56 3.25 9.95
N ASP A 58 5.99 2.79 11.06
CA ASP A 58 6.22 1.45 11.62
C ASP A 58 5.26 0.38 11.07
N THR A 59 4.61 0.68 9.94
CA THR A 59 3.69 -0.26 9.28
C THR A 59 4.44 -1.52 8.86
N VAL A 60 3.91 -2.67 9.25
CA VAL A 60 4.43 -3.99 8.87
C VAL A 60 3.68 -4.53 7.65
N PRO A 61 4.28 -5.46 6.87
CA PRO A 61 3.55 -6.17 5.82
C PRO A 61 2.29 -6.87 6.36
N GLY A 62 1.19 -6.78 5.61
CA GLY A 62 -0.10 -7.30 6.04
C GLY A 62 -1.28 -6.79 5.22
N MET A 63 -2.49 -7.17 5.64
CA MET A 63 -3.75 -6.69 5.04
C MET A 63 -4.24 -5.44 5.76
N TYR A 64 -4.64 -4.43 5.00
CA TYR A 64 -5.08 -3.14 5.53
C TYR A 64 -6.31 -2.62 4.80
N GLU A 65 -7.19 -1.96 5.55
CA GLU A 65 -8.16 -1.03 4.98
C GLU A 65 -7.55 0.38 4.99
N VAL A 66 -7.53 1.02 3.83
CA VAL A 66 -7.02 2.37 3.63
C VAL A 66 -8.17 3.31 3.37
N GLU A 67 -8.20 4.43 4.07
CA GLU A 67 -9.02 5.58 3.74
C GLU A 67 -8.18 6.66 3.08
N PHE A 68 -8.55 7.02 1.86
CA PHE A 68 -7.93 8.11 1.12
C PHE A 68 -8.71 9.41 1.27
N GLU A 69 -7.96 10.50 1.44
CA GLU A 69 -8.43 11.88 1.34
C GLU A 69 -7.85 12.57 0.09
N VAL A 70 -8.50 13.66 -0.33
CA VAL A 70 -8.01 14.48 -1.44
C VAL A 70 -6.95 15.42 -0.90
N ALA A 71 -5.76 15.39 -1.50
CA ALA A 71 -4.65 16.26 -1.17
C ALA A 71 -4.13 16.99 -2.41
N ILE A 72 -3.38 18.07 -2.19
CA ILE A 72 -2.67 18.79 -3.25
C ILE A 72 -1.19 18.51 -3.09
N SER A 73 -0.57 17.94 -4.13
CA SER A 73 0.87 17.65 -4.12
C SER A 73 1.71 18.90 -4.27
N GLN A 74 3.02 18.77 -4.03
CA GLN A 74 3.98 19.88 -4.19
C GLN A 74 4.00 20.42 -5.63
N GLN A 75 3.62 19.60 -6.61
CA GLN A 75 3.47 19.98 -8.02
C GLN A 75 2.11 20.60 -8.33
N LYS A 76 1.32 20.98 -7.31
CA LYS A 76 -0.04 21.55 -7.43
C LYS A 76 -1.03 20.61 -8.13
N ARG A 77 -0.82 19.30 -8.09
CA ARG A 77 -1.74 18.30 -8.64
C ARG A 77 -2.67 17.80 -7.55
N VAL A 78 -3.92 17.52 -7.93
CA VAL A 78 -4.89 16.85 -7.06
C VAL A 78 -4.52 15.37 -7.03
N GLU A 79 -4.27 14.84 -5.84
CA GLU A 79 -3.83 13.47 -5.61
C GLU A 79 -4.57 12.86 -4.42
N SER A 80 -4.56 11.53 -4.30
CA SER A 80 -5.09 10.82 -3.13
C SER A 80 -3.97 10.58 -2.11
N ALA A 81 -4.19 11.00 -0.87
CA ALA A 81 -3.29 10.74 0.24
C ALA A 81 -3.92 9.80 1.27
N VAL A 82 -3.11 9.04 2.00
CA VAL A 82 -3.58 8.16 3.08
C VAL A 82 -4.03 9.00 4.27
N SER A 83 -5.32 8.94 4.57
CA SER A 83 -5.91 9.56 5.76
C SER A 83 -5.89 8.58 6.94
N LEU A 84 -6.42 7.37 6.74
CA LEU A 84 -6.45 6.33 7.77
C LEU A 84 -5.90 5.01 7.20
N LEU A 85 -5.15 4.29 8.02
CA LEU A 85 -4.66 2.95 7.73
C LEU A 85 -5.02 2.03 8.90
N THR A 86 -5.88 1.04 8.65
CA THR A 86 -6.40 0.14 9.68
C THR A 86 -6.01 -1.30 9.33
N PRO A 87 -5.29 -2.03 10.21
CA PRO A 87 -4.97 -3.43 9.95
C PRO A 87 -6.24 -4.27 9.94
N ILE A 88 -6.38 -5.11 8.93
CA ILE A 88 -7.43 -6.12 8.86
C ILE A 88 -6.82 -7.41 9.42
N PRO A 89 -7.29 -7.92 10.57
CA PRO A 89 -6.85 -9.21 11.04
C PRO A 89 -7.24 -10.23 9.96
N LEU A 90 -6.25 -10.95 9.43
CA LEU A 90 -6.48 -12.09 8.56
C LEU A 90 -7.33 -13.08 9.34
N LYS A 91 -8.65 -13.07 9.09
CA LYS A 91 -9.47 -14.23 9.43
C LYS A 91 -8.88 -15.35 8.59
N ALA A 92 -8.34 -16.38 9.25
CA ALA A 92 -7.70 -17.50 8.59
C ALA A 92 -8.69 -18.16 7.62
N THR A 93 -8.71 -17.71 6.37
CA THR A 93 -9.40 -18.39 5.29
C THR A 93 -8.48 -19.53 4.88
N SER A 94 -8.63 -20.65 5.57
CA SER A 94 -8.15 -21.95 5.14
C SER A 94 -8.65 -22.21 3.71
N GLY A 95 -7.73 -22.21 2.73
CA GLY A 95 -8.05 -22.71 1.40
C GLY A 95 -7.32 -22.08 0.22
N VAL A 96 -5.98 -22.13 0.18
CA VAL A 96 -5.25 -22.53 -1.04
C VAL A 96 -4.01 -23.30 -0.59
N SER A 97 -4.12 -24.63 -0.57
CA SER A 97 -2.97 -25.52 -0.50
C SER A 97 -2.21 -25.39 -1.82
N LEU A 98 -1.03 -24.76 -1.80
CA LEU A 98 -0.06 -24.92 -2.87
C LEU A 98 0.44 -26.37 -2.81
N ALA A 99 -0.25 -27.24 -3.54
CA ALA A 99 0.26 -28.56 -3.87
C ALA A 99 1.52 -28.38 -4.73
N ALA A 100 2.67 -28.67 -4.14
CA ALA A 100 3.94 -28.74 -4.85
C ALA A 100 3.85 -29.75 -6.01
N PRO A 101 4.34 -29.43 -7.21
CA PRO A 101 4.46 -30.44 -8.26
C PRO A 101 5.55 -31.44 -7.85
N LYS A 102 5.17 -32.71 -7.65
CA LYS A 102 6.12 -33.83 -7.61
C LYS A 102 6.76 -33.95 -8.98
N VAL A 103 8.06 -33.71 -9.06
CA VAL A 103 8.88 -34.10 -10.21
C VAL A 103 9.11 -35.62 -10.10
N VAL A 104 8.74 -36.34 -11.16
CA VAL A 104 9.03 -37.77 -11.39
C VAL A 104 10.37 -37.88 -12.10
#